data_AF-A0A3M0WLK3-F1
#
_entry.id   AF-A0A3M0WLK3-F1
#
_cell.length_a   1.000
_cell.length_b   1.000
_cell.length_c   1.000
_cell.angle_alpha   90.00
_cell.angle_beta   90.00
_cell.angle_gamma   90.00
#
_symmetry.space_group_name_H-M   'P 1'
#
loop_
_entity.id
_entity.type
_entity.pdbx_description
1 polymer ?
#
loop_
_entity_poly.entity_id
_entity_poly.type
_entity_poly.pdbx_seq_one_letter_code
_entity_poly.pdbx_strand_id
1 'polypeptide(L)' 'HGLIFSGTSPDEHLVEMIELKDHPWFVGCQFHPELKSRAAKAHPLFREFVAAAVDFNNKKNVLDD' A
#
# COMPACT_ATOMS: atom_id res chain seq x y z
N HIS A 1 -13.12 -10.23 -10.89
CA HIS A 1 -11.69 -10.15 -10.54
C HIS A 1 -11.38 -8.73 -10.06
N GLY A 2 -10.56 -8.55 -9.02
CA GLY A 2 -10.31 -7.23 -8.40
C GLY A 2 -8.84 -6.81 -8.32
N LEU A 3 -7.91 -7.68 -8.73
CA LEU A 3 -6.47 -7.38 -8.78
C LEU A 3 -6.19 -6.40 -9.93
N ILE A 4 -5.41 -5.36 -9.65
CA ILE A 4 -5.02 -4.31 -10.60
C ILE A 4 -3.50 -4.29 -10.69
N PHE A 5 -2.95 -4.29 -11.91
CA PHE A 5 -1.53 -4.02 -12.14
C PHE A 5 -1.33 -2.50 -12.16
N SER A 6 -0.98 -1.91 -11.02
CA SER A 6 -0.90 -0.46 -10.85
C SER A 6 0.47 0.13 -11.14
N GLY A 7 1.49 -0.72 -11.30
CA GLY A 7 2.81 -0.32 -11.76
C GLY A 7 3.43 -1.39 -12.64
N THR A 8 3.98 -0.97 -13.78
CA THR A 8 4.75 -1.81 -14.69
C THR A 8 6.13 -1.20 -14.91
N SER A 9 7.06 -2.03 -15.37
CA SER A 9 8.34 -1.56 -15.90
C SER A 9 8.11 -0.58 -17.07
N PRO A 10 9.08 0.30 -17.39
CA PRO A 10 8.93 1.28 -18.47
C PRO A 10 8.64 0.67 -19.86
N ASP A 11 9.01 -0.61 -20.05
CA ASP A 11 8.76 -1.39 -21.27
C ASP A 11 7.49 -2.25 -21.17
N GLU A 12 6.71 -2.12 -20.09
CA GLU A 12 5.44 -2.79 -19.83
C GLU A 12 5.50 -4.33 -19.73
N HIS A 13 6.70 -4.92 -19.72
CA HIS A 13 6.86 -6.37 -19.69
C HIS A 13 6.79 -6.98 -18.28
N LEU A 14 7.08 -6.20 -17.24
CA LEU A 14 7.10 -6.67 -15.86
C LEU A 14 6.08 -5.89 -15.02
N VAL A 15 5.31 -6.60 -14.21
CA VAL A 15 4.47 -5.99 -13.18
C VAL A 15 5.32 -5.72 -11.95
N GLU A 16 5.43 -4.45 -11.58
CA GLU A 16 6.24 -3.97 -10.46
C GLU A 16 5.40 -3.66 -9.22
N MET A 17 4.13 -3.31 -9.41
CA MET A 17 3.18 -3.04 -8.32
C MET A 17 1.77 -3.55 -8.63
N ILE A 18 1.08 -3.99 -7.57
CA ILE A 18 -0.29 -4.48 -7.62
C ILE A 18 -1.16 -3.86 -6.53
N GLU A 19 -2.45 -3.72 -6.83
CA GLU A 19 -3.49 -3.22 -5.91
C GLU A 19 -4.73 -4.12 -5.95
N LEU A 20 -5.58 -4.03 -4.93
CA LEU A 20 -6.86 -4.75 -4.86
C LEU A 20 -8.00 -3.76 -4.66
N LYS A 21 -8.89 -3.64 -5.64
CA LYS A 21 -9.93 -2.59 -5.76
C LYS A 21 -10.84 -2.42 -4.55
N ASP A 22 -11.20 -3.52 -3.89
CA ASP A 22 -12.19 -3.55 -2.80
C ASP A 22 -11.56 -3.79 -1.41
N HIS A 23 -10.26 -3.50 -1.27
CA HIS A 23 -9.55 -3.59 0.00
C HIS A 23 -9.10 -2.18 0.45
N PRO A 24 -9.30 -1.80 1.73
CA PRO A 24 -9.06 -0.43 2.20
C PRO A 24 -7.62 0.04 1.99
N TRP A 25 -6.66 -0.88 2.07
CA TRP A 25 -5.28 -0.64 1.69
C TRP A 25 -4.59 -1.96 1.34
N PHE A 26 -4.41 -2.24 0.04
CA PHE A 26 -3.69 -3.41 -0.44
C PHE A 26 -2.74 -2.95 -1.55
N VAL A 27 -1.44 -2.97 -1.27
CA VAL A 27 -0.40 -2.61 -2.23
C VAL A 27 0.72 -3.63 -2.10
N GLY A 28 1.10 -4.25 -3.21
CA GLY A 28 2.29 -5.09 -3.30
C GLY A 28 3.31 -4.47 -4.26
N CYS A 29 4.60 -4.57 -3.96
CA CYS A 29 5.67 -4.14 -4.86
C CYS A 29 6.80 -5.17 -4.93
N GLN A 30 7.45 -5.30 -6.08
CA GLN A 30 8.59 -6.21 -6.27
C GLN A 30 9.93 -5.62 -5.79
N PHE A 31 10.04 -4.30 -5.74
CA PHE A 31 11.24 -3.60 -5.25
C PHE A 31 11.25 -3.47 -3.71
N HIS A 32 12.39 -2.96 -3.20
CA HIS A 32 12.68 -2.79 -1.78
C HIS A 32 12.54 -1.33 -1.30
N PRO A 33 11.32 -0.85 -0.97
CA PRO A 33 11.09 0.53 -0.51
C PRO A 33 11.76 0.85 0.83
N GLU A 34 12.06 -0.16 1.66
CA GLU A 34 12.71 -0.04 2.96
C GLU A 34 14.09 0.61 2.86
N LEU A 35 14.84 0.29 1.79
CA LEU A 35 16.19 0.81 1.58
C LEU A 35 16.17 2.32 1.30
N LYS A 36 15.03 2.87 0.84
CA LYS A 36 14.83 4.30 0.58
C LYS A 36 14.12 5.04 1.72
N SER A 37 13.64 4.35 2.74
CA SER A 37 13.00 4.97 3.91
C SER A 37 14.05 5.59 4.84
N ARG A 38 13.74 6.72 5.48
CA ARG A 38 14.61 7.40 6.46
C ARG A 38 13.80 7.83 7.68
N ALA A 39 14.45 7.97 8.83
CA ALA A 39 13.78 8.35 10.09
C ALA A 39 13.01 9.68 9.97
N ALA A 40 13.63 10.71 9.37
CA ALA A 40 12.98 12.02 9.16
C ALA A 40 12.02 12.05 7.95
N LYS A 41 12.04 11.02 7.09
CA LYS A 41 11.23 10.95 5.86
C LYS A 41 10.94 9.48 5.53
N ALA A 42 9.90 8.96 6.16
CA ALA A 42 9.42 7.61 5.89
C ALA A 42 9.01 7.47 4.42
N HIS A 43 9.30 6.32 3.81
CA HIS A 43 8.83 6.04 2.46
C HIS A 43 7.29 6.05 2.42
N PRO A 44 6.66 6.63 1.38
CA PRO A 44 5.20 6.76 1.30
C PRO A 44 4.46 5.44 1.55
N LEU A 45 4.89 4.33 0.93
CA LEU A 45 4.25 3.02 1.13
C LEU A 45 4.11 2.61 2.61
N PHE A 46 5.13 2.84 3.44
CA PHE A 46 5.04 2.50 4.87
C PHE A 46 4.20 3.52 5.64
N ARG A 47 4.36 4.82 5.34
CA ARG A 47 3.60 5.89 5.99
C ARG A 47 2.10 5.70 5.77
N GLU A 48 1.71 5.48 4.52
CA GLU A 48 0.30 5.30 4.15
C GLU A 48 -0.25 3.96 4.64
N PHE A 49 0.56 2.89 4.66
CA PHE A 49 0.15 1.61 5.28
C PHE A 49 -0.23 1.78 6.76
N VAL A 50 0.61 2.48 7.54
CA VAL A 50 0.33 2.72 8.96
C VAL A 50 -0.89 3.63 9.12
N ALA A 51 -1.02 4.68 8.31
CA ALA A 51 -2.19 5.56 8.34
C ALA A 51 -3.48 4.78 8.06
N ALA A 52 -3.51 3.94 7.03
CA ALA A 52 -4.65 3.10 6.70
C ALA A 52 -4.97 2.08 7.81
N ALA A 53 -3.97 1.53 8.48
CA ALA A 53 -4.16 0.63 9.62
C ALA A 53 -4.81 1.35 10.82
N VAL A 54 -4.38 2.58 11.12
CA VAL A 54 -4.99 3.42 12.16
C VAL A 54 -6.44 3.75 11.81
N ASP A 55 -6.71 4.17 10.57
CA ASP A 55 -8.07 4.46 10.10
C ASP A 55 -8.98 3.24 10.17
N PHE A 56 -8.46 2.07 9.79
CA PHE A 56 -9.20 0.81 9.89
C PHE A 56 -9.55 0.48 11.35
N ASN A 57 -8.58 0.62 12.26
CA ASN A 57 -8.80 0.39 13.69
C ASN A 57 -9.85 1.35 14.29
N ASN A 58 -9.78 2.64 13.92
CA ASN A 58 -10.74 3.63 14.39
C ASN A 58 -12.16 3.34 13.90
N LYS A 59 -12.32 2.98 12.61
CA LYS A 59 -13.62 2.57 12.05
C LYS A 59 -14.18 1.33 12.75
N LYS A 60 -13.33 0.37 13.09
CA LYS A 60 -13.74 -0.83 13.82
C LYS A 60 -14.30 -0.48 15.19
N ASN A 61 -13.59 0.33 15.98
CA ASN A 61 -14.03 0.70 17.33
C ASN A 61 -15.37 1.45 17.33
N VAL A 62 -15.64 2.30 16.34
CA VAL A 62 -16.92 3.01 16.21
C VAL A 62 -18.08 2.08 15.88
N LEU A 63 -17.83 0.92 15.25
CA LEU A 63 -18.86 -0.07 14.94
C LEU A 63 -19.15 -1.02 16.11
N ASP A 64 -18.24 -1.07 17.08
CA ASP A 64 -18.34 -1.91 18.29
C ASP A 64 -19.00 -1.15 19.49
N ASP A 65 -19.24 0.17 19.36
CA ASP A 65 -19.96 1.06 20.30
C ASP A 65 -21.43 1.29 19.92
#